data_AF-A0A9Q1CMW2-F1
#
_entry.id   AF-A0A9Q1CMW2-F1
#
_cell.length_a   1.000
_cell.length_b   1.000
_cell.length_c   1.000
_cell.angle_alpha   90.00
_cell.angle_beta   90.00
_cell.angle_gamma   90.00
#
_symmetry.space_group_name_H-M   'P 1'
#
loop_
_entity.id
_entity.type
_entity.pdbx_description
1 polymer ?
#
loop_
_entity_poly.entity_id
_entity_poly.type
_entity_poly.pdbx_seq_one_letter_code
_entity_poly.pdbx_strand_id
1 'polypeptide(L)'
;MALSKINKQQEETWTGLHRRLTSIDFDLGSVFCGQVASFIENSAKAISSCTGYALSCLLTTCGFISARKTLIKMPNGHTQNSNIFQLVVGPPSTGKSQALKKFALDPVKTLAEDLDIPDPIIHKSTLSGLTRKLSENKEGFFVSAEIFDSLSRLFKPDNDTNDSALLCELFSGEQVSFNYATKSTTNISSTIPFSILGCIQMFPMAKLFVLLNQGQGLLDRFLLNVPLCLRPTPQESHNAKQFLERLANCPDFDMIMSAINTILDSVNTFSFSEDAALFLEEMETEFITEMNEAIKNGTLPPKSKWT
;
A
#
# COMPACT_ATOMS: atom_id res chain seq x y z
N MET A 1 -24.53 -8.69 8.19
CA MET A 1 -25.14 -9.60 7.19
C MET A 1 -24.18 -10.07 6.09
N ALA A 2 -23.21 -9.26 5.65
CA ALA A 2 -22.24 -9.65 4.61
C ALA A 2 -21.17 -10.67 5.08
N LEU A 3 -20.56 -10.47 6.24
CA LEU A 3 -19.53 -11.37 6.78
C LEU A 3 -20.02 -12.81 6.98
N SER A 4 -21.27 -12.99 7.44
CA SER A 4 -21.86 -14.32 7.61
C SER A 4 -22.13 -15.04 6.28
N LYS A 5 -22.37 -14.30 5.19
CA LYS A 5 -22.47 -14.86 3.83
C LYS A 5 -21.11 -15.28 3.29
N ILE A 6 -20.06 -14.48 3.54
CA ILE A 6 -18.67 -14.79 3.17
C ILE A 6 -18.20 -16.07 3.86
N ASN A 7 -18.45 -16.19 5.17
CA ASN A 7 -18.05 -17.37 5.95
C ASN A 7 -18.72 -18.68 5.48
N LYS A 8 -19.84 -18.61 4.75
CA LYS A 8 -20.57 -19.77 4.23
C LYS A 8 -20.16 -20.18 2.81
N GLN A 9 -19.28 -19.41 2.16
CA GLN A 9 -18.83 -19.74 0.81
C GLN A 9 -17.87 -20.93 0.83
N GLN A 10 -17.97 -21.77 -0.20
CA GLN A 10 -17.09 -22.91 -0.40
C GLN A 10 -15.71 -22.46 -0.90
N GLU A 11 -14.70 -23.31 -0.69
CA GLU A 11 -13.31 -23.05 -1.13
C GLU A 11 -13.21 -22.83 -2.65
N GLU A 12 -13.98 -23.58 -3.43
CA GLU A 12 -14.06 -23.47 -4.89
C GLU A 12 -14.44 -22.05 -5.36
N THR A 13 -15.31 -21.36 -4.63
CA THR A 13 -15.69 -19.96 -4.92
C THR A 13 -14.47 -19.05 -4.86
N TRP A 14 -13.62 -19.23 -3.86
CA TRP A 14 -12.42 -18.41 -3.66
C TRP A 14 -11.34 -18.72 -4.70
N THR A 15 -11.16 -20.00 -5.02
CA THR A 15 -10.26 -20.43 -6.10
C THR A 15 -10.73 -19.91 -7.46
N GLY A 16 -12.03 -19.97 -7.74
CA GLY A 16 -12.63 -19.43 -8.96
C GLY A 16 -12.54 -17.91 -9.06
N LEU A 17 -12.67 -17.19 -7.94
CA LEU A 17 -12.41 -15.74 -7.89
C LEU A 17 -10.93 -15.44 -8.14
N HIS A 18 -10.01 -16.13 -7.47
CA HIS A 18 -8.58 -15.95 -7.67
C HIS A 18 -8.19 -16.13 -9.13
N ARG A 19 -8.62 -17.22 -9.77
CA ARG A 19 -8.34 -17.48 -11.18
C ARG A 19 -8.79 -16.34 -12.11
N ARG A 20 -9.97 -15.76 -11.87
CA ARG A 20 -10.51 -14.64 -12.66
C ARG A 20 -9.72 -13.34 -12.45
N LEU A 21 -9.25 -13.10 -11.23
CA LEU A 21 -8.48 -11.90 -10.93
C LEU A 21 -7.04 -12.02 -11.45
N THR A 22 -6.44 -13.21 -11.41
CA THR A 22 -5.09 -13.44 -11.96
C THR A 22 -5.02 -13.46 -13.49
N SER A 23 -6.16 -13.57 -14.19
CA SER A 23 -6.17 -13.49 -15.66
C SER A 23 -6.10 -12.06 -16.18
N ILE A 24 -6.12 -11.07 -15.31
CA ILE A 24 -5.88 -9.67 -15.66
C ILE A 24 -4.37 -9.49 -15.65
N ASP A 25 -3.76 -9.52 -16.83
CA ASP A 25 -2.33 -9.33 -16.98
C ASP A 25 -1.94 -7.88 -16.67
N PHE A 26 -0.87 -7.72 -15.90
CA PHE A 26 -0.21 -6.43 -15.70
C PHE A 26 1.05 -6.38 -16.55
N ASP A 27 1.10 -5.46 -17.51
CA ASP A 27 2.27 -5.29 -18.36
C ASP A 27 3.39 -4.52 -17.63
N LEU A 28 4.38 -5.26 -17.11
CA LEU A 28 5.55 -4.68 -16.47
C LEU A 28 6.37 -3.78 -17.43
N GLY A 29 6.33 -4.08 -18.73
CA GLY A 29 7.03 -3.31 -19.77
C GLY A 29 6.44 -1.92 -19.99
N SER A 30 5.20 -1.69 -19.57
CA SER A 30 4.59 -0.35 -19.56
C SER A 30 5.12 0.56 -18.45
N VAL A 31 5.67 -0.03 -17.37
CA VAL A 31 6.18 0.71 -16.20
C VAL A 31 7.70 0.83 -16.22
N PHE A 32 8.38 -0.24 -16.62
CA PHE A 32 9.83 -0.32 -16.60
C PHE A 32 10.38 -0.63 -17.98
N CYS A 33 11.53 -0.05 -18.31
CA CYS A 33 12.27 -0.47 -19.50
C CYS A 33 12.65 -1.96 -19.40
N GLY A 34 12.82 -2.62 -20.55
CA GLY A 34 13.00 -4.08 -20.61
C GLY A 34 14.14 -4.62 -19.76
N GLN A 35 15.22 -3.85 -19.58
CA GLN A 35 16.34 -4.22 -18.71
C GLN A 35 15.96 -4.25 -17.23
N VAL A 36 15.26 -3.22 -16.76
CA VAL A 36 14.78 -3.13 -15.37
C VAL A 36 13.69 -4.17 -15.11
N ALA A 37 12.77 -4.35 -16.05
CA ALA A 37 11.75 -5.41 -15.98
C ALA A 37 12.39 -6.80 -15.83
N SER A 38 13.39 -7.11 -16.66
CA SER A 38 14.14 -8.37 -16.60
C SER A 38 14.90 -8.53 -15.28
N PHE A 39 15.51 -7.45 -14.78
CA PHE A 39 16.20 -7.45 -13.49
C PHE A 39 15.25 -7.76 -12.32
N ILE A 40 14.07 -7.13 -12.29
CA ILE A 40 13.05 -7.37 -11.25
C ILE A 40 12.53 -8.81 -11.32
N GLU A 41 12.22 -9.30 -12.53
CA GLU A 41 11.74 -10.66 -12.74
C GLU A 41 12.76 -11.70 -12.25
N ASN A 42 14.03 -11.56 -12.65
CA ASN A 42 15.08 -12.49 -12.21
C ASN A 42 15.35 -12.36 -10.71
N SER A 43 15.29 -11.16 -10.13
CA SER A 43 15.39 -10.96 -8.69
C SER A 43 14.28 -11.69 -7.93
N ALA A 44 13.04 -11.63 -8.41
CA ALA A 44 11.91 -12.34 -7.82
C ALA A 44 12.09 -13.86 -7.92
N LYS A 45 12.48 -14.37 -9.10
CA LYS A 45 12.71 -15.80 -9.34
C LYS A 45 13.83 -16.35 -8.46
N ALA A 46 14.93 -15.60 -8.30
CA ALA A 46 16.10 -16.02 -7.52
C ALA A 46 15.78 -16.32 -6.04
N ILE A 47 14.77 -15.65 -5.48
CA ILE A 47 14.28 -15.85 -4.10
C ILE A 47 13.04 -16.77 -4.03
N SER A 48 12.74 -17.51 -5.11
CA SER A 48 11.57 -18.39 -5.21
C SER A 48 10.23 -17.67 -5.03
N SER A 49 10.13 -16.43 -5.51
CA SER A 49 8.92 -15.60 -5.50
C SER A 49 8.48 -15.27 -6.93
N CYS A 50 7.43 -14.45 -7.08
CA CYS A 50 6.91 -14.01 -8.38
C CYS A 50 7.06 -12.50 -8.57
N THR A 51 7.09 -12.09 -9.85
CA THR A 51 7.27 -10.70 -10.27
C THR A 51 6.20 -9.77 -9.71
N GLY A 52 4.95 -10.23 -9.59
CA GLY A 52 3.87 -9.40 -9.06
C GLY A 52 4.02 -9.06 -7.58
N TYR A 53 4.58 -9.96 -6.76
CA TYR A 53 4.96 -9.62 -5.39
C TYR A 53 6.09 -8.60 -5.36
N ALA A 54 7.13 -8.80 -6.18
CA ALA A 54 8.25 -7.88 -6.28
C ALA A 54 7.80 -6.47 -6.67
N LEU A 55 7.01 -6.35 -7.74
CA LEU A 55 6.46 -5.08 -8.21
C LEU A 55 5.70 -4.34 -7.11
N SER A 56 4.79 -5.04 -6.42
CA SER A 56 3.97 -4.43 -5.37
C SER A 56 4.82 -3.92 -4.20
N CYS A 57 5.83 -4.70 -3.81
CA CYS A 57 6.76 -4.31 -2.76
C CYS A 57 7.56 -3.07 -3.20
N LEU A 58 8.14 -3.09 -4.40
CA LEU A 58 8.93 -1.99 -4.92
C LEU A 58 8.11 -0.71 -5.05
N LEU A 59 6.89 -0.77 -5.61
CA LEU A 59 6.04 0.41 -5.72
C LEU A 59 5.73 1.04 -4.36
N THR A 60 5.31 0.24 -3.39
CA THR A 60 4.96 0.77 -2.06
C THR A 60 6.20 1.28 -1.32
N THR A 61 7.34 0.58 -1.42
CA THR A 61 8.59 1.00 -0.78
C THR A 61 9.15 2.27 -1.40
N CYS A 62 9.13 2.40 -2.74
CA CYS A 62 9.48 3.63 -3.41
C CYS A 62 8.57 4.78 -2.97
N GLY A 63 7.25 4.56 -2.93
CA GLY A 63 6.28 5.57 -2.49
C GLY A 63 6.53 6.03 -1.05
N PHE A 64 6.85 5.10 -0.14
CA PHE A 64 7.21 5.41 1.25
C PHE A 64 8.49 6.24 1.35
N ILE A 65 9.55 5.85 0.65
CA ILE A 65 10.83 6.56 0.68
C ILE A 65 10.67 7.95 0.05
N SER A 66 9.97 8.03 -1.10
CA SER A 66 9.74 9.30 -1.77
C SER A 66 8.87 10.25 -0.96
N ALA A 67 7.93 9.73 -0.16
CA ALA A 67 7.03 10.53 0.67
C ALA A 67 7.77 11.41 1.69
N ARG A 68 9.02 11.09 2.04
CA ARG A 68 9.88 11.94 2.90
C ARG A 68 10.14 13.33 2.31
N LYS A 69 10.14 13.43 0.98
CA LYS A 69 10.59 14.62 0.24
C LYS A 69 9.73 14.90 -1.00
N THR A 70 8.58 14.25 -1.12
CA THR A 70 7.70 14.37 -2.29
C THR A 70 6.31 14.71 -1.82
N LEU A 71 5.82 15.85 -2.28
CA LEU A 71 4.46 16.30 -2.11
C LEU A 71 3.74 16.28 -3.47
N ILE A 72 2.47 15.94 -3.45
CA ILE A 72 1.57 16.00 -4.60
C ILE A 72 0.56 17.09 -4.30
N LYS A 73 0.55 18.13 -5.13
CA LYS A 73 -0.43 19.20 -5.07
C LYS A 73 -1.70 18.75 -5.80
N MET A 74 -2.78 18.65 -5.04
CA MET A 74 -4.11 18.34 -5.54
C MET A 74 -4.72 19.56 -6.25
N PRO A 75 -5.64 19.37 -7.22
CA PRO A 75 -6.31 20.48 -7.90
C PRO A 75 -7.04 21.44 -6.95
N ASN A 76 -7.59 20.93 -5.84
CA ASN A 76 -8.22 21.72 -4.79
C ASN A 76 -7.24 22.55 -3.92
N GLY A 77 -5.93 22.48 -4.19
CA GLY A 77 -4.89 23.27 -3.53
C GLY A 77 -4.24 22.61 -2.31
N HIS A 78 -4.78 21.49 -1.81
CA HIS A 78 -4.16 20.73 -0.73
C HIS A 78 -2.94 19.93 -1.22
N THR A 79 -2.02 19.62 -0.31
CA THR A 79 -0.85 18.80 -0.60
C THR A 79 -0.90 17.50 0.18
N GLN A 80 -0.61 16.39 -0.49
CA GLN A 80 -0.51 15.07 0.12
C GLN A 80 0.86 14.45 -0.17
N ASN A 81 1.25 13.45 0.60
CA ASN A 81 2.47 12.68 0.32
C ASN A 81 2.23 11.64 -0.78
N SER A 82 3.30 11.08 -1.33
CA SER A 82 3.24 9.91 -2.22
C SER A 82 2.99 8.60 -1.45
N ASN A 83 2.17 8.64 -0.40
CA ASN A 83 1.84 7.50 0.44
C ASN A 83 1.06 6.46 -0.37
N ILE A 84 1.41 5.18 -0.21
CA ILE A 84 0.73 4.08 -0.91
C ILE A 84 0.24 3.06 0.12
N PHE A 85 -1.05 2.76 0.06
CA PHE A 85 -1.64 1.62 0.76
C PHE A 85 -1.90 0.52 -0.26
N GLN A 86 -1.28 -0.64 -0.08
CA GLN A 86 -1.33 -1.73 -1.04
C GLN A 86 -1.55 -3.09 -0.37
N LEU A 87 -2.50 -3.84 -0.93
CA LEU A 87 -2.78 -5.23 -0.59
C LEU A 87 -2.40 -6.12 -1.76
N VAL A 88 -1.59 -7.15 -1.48
CA VAL A 88 -1.17 -8.15 -2.46
C VAL A 88 -1.74 -9.50 -2.08
N VAL A 89 -2.56 -10.05 -2.96
CA VAL A 89 -3.27 -11.29 -2.70
C VAL A 89 -2.50 -12.46 -3.29
N GLY A 90 -2.31 -13.50 -2.51
CA GLY A 90 -2.04 -14.80 -3.11
C GLY A 90 -1.94 -15.97 -2.13
N PRO A 91 -1.79 -17.18 -2.69
CA PRO A 91 -1.88 -18.42 -1.92
C PRO A 91 -0.77 -18.56 -0.87
N PRO A 92 -0.91 -19.45 0.13
CA PRO A 92 0.22 -19.87 0.96
C PRO A 92 1.41 -20.38 0.13
N SER A 93 2.62 -20.26 0.67
CA SER A 93 3.83 -20.88 0.10
C SER A 93 4.27 -20.43 -1.31
N THR A 94 3.82 -19.25 -1.76
CA THR A 94 4.15 -18.66 -3.08
C THR A 94 5.28 -17.63 -3.08
N GLY A 95 6.01 -17.47 -1.97
CA GLY A 95 7.14 -16.53 -1.92
C GLY A 95 6.84 -15.14 -1.35
N LYS A 96 5.67 -14.94 -0.71
CA LYS A 96 5.22 -13.65 -0.15
C LYS A 96 6.23 -13.06 0.84
N SER A 97 6.58 -13.82 1.87
CA SER A 97 7.49 -13.36 2.93
C SER A 97 8.90 -13.08 2.40
N GLN A 98 9.37 -13.87 1.42
CA GLN A 98 10.65 -13.65 0.76
C GLN A 98 10.66 -12.33 -0.02
N ALA A 99 9.59 -12.05 -0.78
CA ALA A 99 9.46 -10.79 -1.52
C ALA A 99 9.39 -9.58 -0.58
N LEU A 100 8.53 -9.61 0.44
CA LEU A 100 8.45 -8.53 1.44
C LEU A 100 9.80 -8.29 2.11
N LYS A 101 10.53 -9.36 2.44
CA LYS A 101 11.85 -9.22 3.02
C LYS A 101 12.82 -8.53 2.06
N LYS A 102 12.98 -9.07 0.84
CA LYS A 102 14.01 -8.63 -0.10
C LYS A 102 13.76 -7.25 -0.72
N PHE A 103 12.50 -6.90 -0.97
CA PHE A 103 12.15 -5.71 -1.75
C PHE A 103 11.55 -4.57 -0.92
N ALA A 104 11.24 -4.81 0.36
CA ALA A 104 10.62 -3.81 1.22
C ALA A 104 11.28 -3.69 2.60
N LEU A 105 11.38 -4.78 3.36
CA LEU A 105 11.88 -4.73 4.73
C LEU A 105 13.38 -4.48 4.80
N ASP A 106 14.18 -5.28 4.10
CA ASP A 106 15.64 -5.15 4.14
C ASP A 106 16.08 -3.76 3.60
N PRO A 107 15.59 -3.28 2.43
CA PRO A 107 15.98 -1.96 1.92
C PRO A 107 15.61 -0.79 2.83
N VAL A 108 14.42 -0.82 3.46
CA VAL A 108 13.98 0.27 4.34
C VAL A 108 14.76 0.26 5.65
N LYS A 109 15.11 -0.92 6.18
CA LYS A 109 15.93 -1.03 7.39
C LYS A 109 17.35 -0.54 7.15
N THR A 110 17.98 -1.00 6.09
CA THR A 110 19.33 -0.54 5.72
C THR A 110 19.34 0.97 5.52
N LEU A 111 18.36 1.52 4.80
CA LEU A 111 18.25 2.97 4.63
C LEU A 111 18.04 3.72 5.96
N ALA A 112 17.26 3.16 6.89
CA ALA A 112 17.05 3.79 8.19
C ALA A 112 18.34 3.79 9.04
N GLU A 113 19.12 2.71 8.99
CA GLU A 113 20.44 2.60 9.62
C GLU A 113 21.43 3.59 9.00
N ASP A 114 21.48 3.69 7.68
CA ASP A 114 22.37 4.61 6.95
C ASP A 114 22.07 6.09 7.23
N LEU A 115 20.80 6.42 7.49
CA LEU A 115 20.35 7.78 7.80
C LEU A 115 20.34 8.10 9.30
N ASP A 116 20.68 7.14 10.17
CA ASP A 116 20.60 7.26 11.64
C ASP A 116 19.20 7.71 12.12
N ILE A 117 18.14 7.13 11.54
CA ILE A 117 16.75 7.42 11.90
C ILE A 117 16.09 6.25 12.64
N PRO A 118 15.07 6.50 13.49
CA PRO A 118 14.35 5.44 14.18
C PRO A 118 13.71 4.44 13.22
N ASP A 119 13.73 3.15 13.56
CA ASP A 119 13.15 2.08 12.71
C ASP A 119 11.68 2.38 12.33
N PRO A 120 11.41 2.67 11.04
CA PRO A 120 10.07 3.02 10.59
C PRO A 120 9.15 1.81 10.46
N ILE A 121 9.67 0.58 10.52
CA ILE A 121 8.89 -0.62 10.21
C ILE A 121 7.83 -0.91 11.30
N ILE A 122 6.60 -1.16 10.87
CA ILE A 122 5.48 -1.53 11.74
C ILE A 122 4.94 -2.89 11.29
N HIS A 123 5.14 -3.91 12.11
CA HIS A 123 4.68 -5.28 11.79
C HIS A 123 3.28 -5.58 12.31
N LYS A 124 3.04 -5.22 13.58
CA LYS A 124 1.77 -5.39 14.29
C LYS A 124 1.65 -4.25 15.28
N SER A 125 0.51 -3.58 15.31
CA SER A 125 0.26 -2.50 16.25
C SER A 125 -1.22 -2.41 16.60
N THR A 126 -1.52 -1.94 17.81
CA THR A 126 -2.84 -1.37 18.12
C THR A 126 -2.91 0.04 17.55
N LEU A 127 -4.11 0.63 17.47
CA LEU A 127 -4.25 2.03 17.07
C LEU A 127 -3.38 2.96 17.93
N SER A 128 -3.44 2.81 19.25
CA SER A 128 -2.64 3.59 20.20
C SER A 128 -1.13 3.37 20.05
N GLY A 129 -0.71 2.15 19.70
CA GLY A 129 0.69 1.85 19.41
C GLY A 129 1.15 2.49 18.09
N LEU A 130 0.27 2.50 17.08
CA LEU A 130 0.52 3.09 15.77
C LEU A 130 0.67 4.60 15.90
N THR A 131 -0.31 5.27 16.51
CA THR A 131 -0.30 6.73 16.69
C THR A 131 0.91 7.20 17.47
N ARG A 132 1.26 6.50 18.56
CA ARG A 132 2.47 6.78 19.33
C ARG A 132 3.72 6.65 18.46
N LYS A 133 3.90 5.53 17.76
CA LYS A 133 5.07 5.29 16.93
C LYS A 133 5.20 6.34 15.82
N LEU A 134 4.10 6.71 15.16
CA LEU A 134 4.10 7.77 14.14
C LEU A 134 4.42 9.15 14.75
N SER A 135 3.92 9.44 15.94
CA SER A 135 4.20 10.71 16.63
C SER A 135 5.66 10.85 17.06
N GLU A 136 6.31 9.74 17.43
CA GLU A 136 7.71 9.69 17.88
C GLU A 136 8.67 9.65 16.69
N ASN A 137 8.44 8.74 15.73
CA ASN A 137 9.34 8.52 14.60
C ASN A 137 9.15 9.51 13.45
N LYS A 138 8.00 10.21 13.40
CA LYS A 138 7.58 11.10 12.30
C LYS A 138 7.45 10.40 10.93
N GLU A 139 7.52 9.09 10.89
CA GLU A 139 7.24 8.24 9.74
C GLU A 139 6.84 6.82 10.17
N GLY A 140 6.24 6.06 9.27
CA GLY A 140 5.97 4.64 9.49
C GLY A 140 5.68 3.85 8.24
N PHE A 141 6.22 2.63 8.17
CA PHE A 141 5.97 1.70 7.07
C PHE A 141 5.36 0.42 7.61
N PHE A 142 4.04 0.27 7.43
CA PHE A 142 3.31 -0.89 7.92
C PHE A 142 3.48 -2.06 6.95
N VAL A 143 4.24 -3.08 7.33
CA VAL A 143 4.55 -4.22 6.46
C VAL A 143 4.23 -5.54 7.14
N SER A 144 3.35 -6.33 6.52
CA SER A 144 2.98 -7.65 7.03
C SER A 144 2.75 -8.69 5.93
N ALA A 145 3.31 -9.90 6.12
CA ALA A 145 3.04 -11.06 5.29
C ALA A 145 1.61 -11.61 5.45
N GLU A 146 0.93 -11.23 6.55
CA GLU A 146 -0.44 -11.59 6.89
C GLU A 146 -1.12 -10.37 7.51
N ILE A 147 -1.56 -9.46 6.66
CA ILE A 147 -2.02 -8.15 7.12
C ILE A 147 -3.44 -8.18 7.72
N PHE A 148 -4.24 -9.21 7.40
CA PHE A 148 -5.63 -9.31 7.84
C PHE A 148 -5.78 -9.15 9.35
N ASP A 149 -5.03 -9.90 10.14
CA ASP A 149 -5.11 -9.86 11.60
C ASP A 149 -4.70 -8.52 12.19
N SER A 150 -3.82 -7.80 11.49
CA SER A 150 -3.29 -6.52 11.95
C SER A 150 -4.30 -5.41 11.66
N LEU A 151 -4.78 -5.33 10.42
CA LEU A 151 -5.79 -4.35 10.03
C LEU A 151 -7.15 -4.62 10.68
N SER A 152 -7.61 -5.86 10.75
CA SER A 152 -8.89 -6.18 11.42
C SER A 152 -8.90 -5.82 12.91
N ARG A 153 -7.73 -5.86 13.58
CA ARG A 153 -7.59 -5.37 14.96
C ARG A 153 -7.67 -3.85 15.06
N LEU A 154 -7.24 -3.13 14.02
CA LEU A 154 -7.42 -1.69 13.93
C LEU A 154 -8.89 -1.31 13.67
N PHE A 155 -9.72 -2.21 13.14
CA PHE A 155 -11.13 -1.90 12.80
C PHE A 155 -12.13 -2.57 13.75
N LYS A 156 -11.76 -2.83 15.01
CA LYS A 156 -12.69 -3.49 15.94
C LYS A 156 -13.91 -2.60 16.21
N PRO A 157 -15.14 -3.13 16.04
CA PRO A 157 -16.38 -2.35 16.18
C PRO A 157 -16.71 -1.94 17.62
N ASP A 158 -15.99 -2.43 18.63
CA ASP A 158 -16.26 -2.15 20.05
C ASP A 158 -15.54 -0.89 20.57
N ASN A 159 -14.73 -0.22 19.75
CA ASN A 159 -14.10 1.04 20.11
C ASN A 159 -14.86 2.19 19.44
N ASP A 160 -15.37 3.13 20.23
CA ASP A 160 -15.95 4.41 19.77
C ASP A 160 -14.94 5.33 19.05
N THR A 161 -13.77 4.83 18.64
CA THR A 161 -12.76 5.57 17.90
C THR A 161 -12.90 5.35 16.40
N ASN A 162 -12.84 6.45 15.65
CA ASN A 162 -12.98 6.51 14.20
C ASN A 162 -11.68 6.00 13.51
N ASP A 163 -11.35 4.72 13.73
CA ASP A 163 -10.05 4.12 13.39
C ASP A 163 -9.79 4.09 11.87
N SER A 164 -10.85 4.01 11.08
CA SER A 164 -10.78 4.12 9.62
C SER A 164 -10.57 5.55 9.14
N ALA A 165 -11.13 6.55 9.82
CA ALA A 165 -10.86 7.96 9.50
C ALA A 165 -9.40 8.32 9.75
N LEU A 166 -8.77 7.77 10.80
CA LEU A 166 -7.33 7.96 11.02
C LEU A 166 -6.52 7.54 9.78
N LEU A 167 -6.78 6.35 9.25
CA LEU A 167 -6.03 5.88 8.08
C LEU A 167 -6.33 6.73 6.84
N CYS A 168 -7.55 7.26 6.72
CA CYS A 168 -7.91 8.22 5.68
C CYS A 168 -7.10 9.52 5.82
N GLU A 169 -7.07 10.11 7.01
CA GLU A 169 -6.31 11.33 7.33
C GLU A 169 -4.80 11.14 7.09
N LEU A 170 -4.23 10.01 7.53
CA LEU A 170 -2.82 9.67 7.29
C LEU A 170 -2.51 9.50 5.80
N PHE A 171 -3.44 8.92 5.03
CA PHE A 171 -3.29 8.81 3.58
C PHE A 171 -3.30 10.19 2.92
N SER A 172 -4.27 11.03 3.27
CA SER A 172 -4.43 12.40 2.75
C SER A 172 -3.32 13.36 3.24
N GLY A 173 -2.50 12.95 4.20
CA GLY A 173 -1.44 13.78 4.78
C GLY A 173 -1.96 14.85 5.73
N GLU A 174 -3.13 14.64 6.33
CA GLU A 174 -3.74 15.57 7.28
C GLU A 174 -3.04 15.53 8.65
N GLN A 175 -3.18 16.62 9.41
CA GLN A 175 -2.71 16.67 10.79
C GLN A 175 -3.69 15.91 11.68
N VAL A 176 -3.20 15.01 12.52
CA VAL A 176 -4.03 14.24 13.43
C VAL A 176 -3.66 14.52 14.88
N SER A 177 -4.66 14.77 15.72
CA SER A 177 -4.48 15.04 17.14
C SER A 177 -5.27 14.06 18.00
N PHE A 178 -4.64 13.48 19.01
CA PHE A 178 -5.26 12.52 19.92
C PHE A 178 -5.24 13.00 21.35
N ASN A 179 -6.41 12.94 21.99
CA ASN A 179 -6.56 13.17 23.42
C ASN A 179 -6.76 11.82 24.12
N TYR A 180 -5.69 11.31 24.74
CA TYR A 180 -5.80 10.17 25.64
C TYR A 180 -6.06 10.69 27.05
N ALA A 181 -7.07 10.15 27.74
CA ALA A 181 -7.49 10.60 29.08
C ALA A 181 -6.37 10.66 30.14
N THR A 182 -5.26 9.95 29.91
CA THR A 182 -4.13 9.84 30.82
C THR A 182 -2.85 10.56 30.36
N LYS A 183 -2.85 11.27 29.23
CA LYS A 183 -1.64 11.90 28.67
C LYS A 183 -1.91 13.25 28.01
N SER A 184 -0.85 14.05 27.87
CA SER A 184 -0.85 15.24 27.01
C SER A 184 -1.21 14.86 25.56
N THR A 185 -1.88 15.76 24.86
CA THR A 185 -2.29 15.59 23.47
C THR A 185 -1.12 15.11 22.60
N THR A 186 -1.32 14.01 21.89
CA THR A 186 -0.33 13.46 20.95
C THR A 186 -0.67 13.94 19.55
N ASN A 187 0.27 14.64 18.91
CA ASN A 187 0.07 15.22 17.59
C ASN A 187 0.95 14.51 16.55
N ILE A 188 0.31 14.09 15.48
CA ILE A 188 0.96 13.67 14.23
C ILE A 188 0.88 14.88 13.30
N SER A 189 2.03 15.37 12.83
CA SER A 189 2.09 16.48 11.88
C SER A 189 1.45 16.09 10.55
N SER A 190 0.99 17.07 9.79
CA SER A 190 0.59 16.84 8.39
C SER A 190 1.76 16.27 7.59
N THR A 191 1.43 15.58 6.49
CA THR A 191 2.40 15.13 5.47
C THR A 191 3.51 14.24 6.04
N ILE A 192 3.22 13.40 7.04
CA ILE A 192 4.17 12.37 7.47
C ILE A 192 4.22 11.21 6.47
N PRO A 193 5.41 10.65 6.17
CA PRO A 193 5.51 9.44 5.37
C PRO A 193 4.84 8.27 6.08
N PHE A 194 3.78 7.75 5.49
CA PHE A 194 3.06 6.59 6.00
C PHE A 194 2.54 5.72 4.88
N SER A 195 3.00 4.47 4.80
CA SER A 195 2.56 3.53 3.76
C SER A 195 2.23 2.17 4.37
N ILE A 196 1.34 1.43 3.70
CA ILE A 196 0.89 0.11 4.15
C ILE A 196 1.15 -0.88 3.01
N LEU A 197 1.93 -1.91 3.28
CA LEU A 197 2.17 -3.03 2.38
C LEU A 197 1.77 -4.34 3.04
N GLY A 198 0.70 -4.94 2.54
CA GLY A 198 0.12 -6.13 3.15
C GLY A 198 -0.02 -7.29 2.17
N CYS A 199 0.51 -8.45 2.55
CA CYS A 199 0.12 -9.70 1.89
C CYS A 199 -1.09 -10.32 2.57
N ILE A 200 -1.96 -10.93 1.77
CA ILE A 200 -3.21 -11.54 2.24
C ILE A 200 -3.64 -12.69 1.33
N GLN A 201 -4.49 -13.59 1.83
CA GLN A 201 -5.14 -14.63 1.03
C GLN A 201 -6.51 -14.17 0.55
N MET A 202 -7.06 -14.82 -0.46
CA MET A 202 -8.33 -14.44 -1.10
C MET A 202 -9.50 -14.35 -0.10
N PHE A 203 -9.67 -15.37 0.75
CA PHE A 203 -10.78 -15.41 1.70
C PHE A 203 -10.69 -14.33 2.80
N PRO A 204 -9.56 -14.16 3.52
CA PRO A 204 -9.37 -13.05 4.43
C PRO A 204 -9.49 -11.67 3.75
N MET A 205 -9.06 -11.54 2.49
CA MET A 205 -9.21 -10.29 1.73
C MET A 205 -10.68 -9.92 1.56
N ALA A 206 -11.53 -10.88 1.18
CA ALA A 206 -12.97 -10.61 1.05
C ALA A 206 -13.59 -10.12 2.37
N LYS A 207 -13.14 -10.65 3.52
CA LYS A 207 -13.57 -10.16 4.84
C LYS A 207 -13.05 -8.75 5.12
N LEU A 208 -11.78 -8.48 4.82
CA LEU A 208 -11.17 -7.18 5.01
C LEU A 208 -11.89 -6.11 4.19
N PHE A 209 -12.29 -6.41 2.95
CA PHE A 209 -13.05 -5.49 2.11
C PHE A 209 -14.36 -5.06 2.74
N VAL A 210 -15.06 -5.96 3.44
CA VAL A 210 -16.26 -5.58 4.19
C VAL A 210 -15.94 -4.65 5.36
N LEU A 211 -14.79 -4.84 6.01
CA LEU A 211 -14.34 -3.98 7.11
C LEU A 211 -13.87 -2.61 6.62
N LEU A 212 -13.26 -2.53 5.44
CA LEU A 212 -12.80 -1.28 4.81
C LEU A 212 -13.96 -0.50 4.15
N ASN A 213 -14.98 -1.19 3.63
CA ASN A 213 -16.11 -0.60 2.93
C ASN A 213 -17.20 -0.08 3.89
N GLN A 214 -16.81 0.81 4.80
CA GLN A 214 -17.74 1.46 5.72
C GLN A 214 -18.35 2.75 5.15
N GLY A 215 -17.90 3.19 3.97
CA GLY A 215 -18.38 4.41 3.32
C GLY A 215 -17.63 5.69 3.71
N GLN A 216 -16.44 5.54 4.31
CA GLN A 216 -15.53 6.63 4.67
C GLN A 216 -14.39 6.82 3.65
N GLY A 217 -14.47 6.19 2.46
CA GLY A 217 -13.44 6.27 1.43
C GLY A 217 -12.16 5.46 1.69
N LEU A 218 -12.05 4.72 2.80
CA LEU A 218 -10.82 4.00 3.15
C LEU A 218 -10.50 2.87 2.16
N LEU A 219 -11.50 2.12 1.70
CA LEU A 219 -11.29 1.04 0.73
C LEU A 219 -10.68 1.58 -0.57
N ASP A 220 -11.12 2.76 -1.01
CA ASP A 220 -10.72 3.37 -2.28
C ASP A 220 -9.26 3.83 -2.28
N ARG A 221 -8.65 3.98 -1.10
CA ARG A 221 -7.22 4.29 -0.91
C ARG A 221 -6.30 3.09 -1.03
N PHE A 222 -6.84 1.86 -0.99
CA PHE A 222 -6.03 0.65 -1.12
C PHE A 222 -5.91 0.20 -2.56
N LEU A 223 -4.68 0.14 -3.07
CA LEU A 223 -4.37 -0.59 -4.29
C LEU A 223 -4.44 -2.09 -4.02
N LEU A 224 -5.23 -2.81 -4.82
CA LEU A 224 -5.31 -4.26 -4.78
C LEU A 224 -4.55 -4.86 -5.95
N ASN A 225 -3.59 -5.74 -5.68
CA ASN A 225 -2.94 -6.56 -6.70
C ASN A 225 -3.19 -8.04 -6.43
N VAL A 226 -3.61 -8.78 -7.46
CA VAL A 226 -3.80 -10.23 -7.42
C VAL A 226 -2.93 -10.85 -8.53
N PRO A 227 -1.61 -10.92 -8.34
CA PRO A 227 -0.73 -11.35 -9.41
C PRO A 227 -0.84 -12.85 -9.67
N LEU A 228 -0.41 -13.27 -10.86
CA LEU A 228 -0.18 -14.68 -11.14
C LEU A 228 0.99 -15.20 -10.29
N CYS A 229 0.67 -15.87 -9.18
CA CYS A 229 1.61 -16.29 -8.15
C CYS A 229 2.32 -17.61 -8.45
N LEU A 230 2.79 -17.80 -9.69
CA LEU A 230 3.53 -19.00 -10.06
C LEU A 230 4.89 -19.01 -9.38
N ARG A 231 5.22 -20.14 -8.75
CA ARG A 231 6.53 -20.33 -8.15
C ARG A 231 7.50 -20.78 -9.24
N PRO A 232 8.69 -20.17 -9.35
CA PRO A 232 9.68 -20.63 -10.30
C PRO A 232 10.11 -22.07 -9.97
N THR A 233 10.38 -22.83 -11.02
CA THR A 233 11.05 -24.13 -10.91
C THR A 233 12.47 -23.97 -10.34
N PRO A 234 13.09 -25.05 -9.83
CA PRO A 234 14.49 -25.01 -9.41
C PRO A 234 15.44 -24.53 -10.51
N GLN A 235 15.19 -24.94 -11.76
CA GLN A 235 16.00 -24.53 -12.90
C GLN A 235 15.85 -23.03 -13.20
N GLU A 236 14.62 -22.50 -13.19
CA GLU A 236 14.39 -21.06 -13.39
C GLU A 236 15.02 -20.23 -12.28
N SER A 237 14.90 -20.67 -11.02
CA SER A 237 15.56 -20.03 -9.88
C SER A 237 17.09 -20.02 -10.05
N HIS A 238 17.66 -21.12 -10.53
CA HIS A 238 19.11 -21.22 -10.78
C HIS A 238 19.55 -20.32 -11.93
N ASN A 239 18.83 -20.34 -13.05
CA ASN A 239 19.11 -19.47 -14.20
C ASN A 239 19.01 -18.00 -13.82
N ALA A 240 18.03 -17.63 -13.00
CA ALA A 240 17.85 -16.28 -12.52
C ALA A 240 19.02 -15.81 -11.64
N LYS A 241 19.53 -16.68 -10.76
CA LYS A 241 20.75 -16.38 -9.97
C LYS A 241 21.96 -16.16 -10.87
N GLN A 242 22.19 -17.06 -11.84
CA GLN A 242 23.27 -16.90 -12.81
C GLN A 242 23.14 -15.61 -13.62
N PHE A 243 21.92 -15.24 -14.00
CA PHE A 243 21.66 -13.99 -14.71
C PHE A 243 22.09 -12.79 -13.87
N LEU A 244 21.70 -12.73 -12.59
CA LEU A 244 22.06 -11.65 -11.68
C LEU A 244 23.57 -11.59 -11.42
N GLU A 245 24.24 -12.74 -11.27
CA GLU A 245 25.69 -12.83 -11.10
C GLU A 245 26.48 -12.30 -12.32
N ARG A 246 25.91 -12.42 -13.53
CA ARG A 246 26.53 -11.93 -14.77
C ARG A 246 26.35 -10.43 -14.98
N LEU A 247 25.41 -9.79 -14.29
CA LEU A 247 25.27 -8.34 -14.34
C LEU A 247 26.45 -7.71 -13.60
N ALA A 248 27.40 -7.16 -14.36
CA ALA A 248 28.51 -6.40 -13.81
C ALA A 248 27.95 -5.24 -12.95
N ASN A 249 28.35 -5.18 -11.68
CA ASN A 249 27.80 -4.25 -10.68
C ASN A 249 26.28 -4.37 -10.51
N CYS A 250 25.74 -5.59 -10.40
CA CYS A 250 24.34 -5.81 -10.07
C CYS A 250 23.97 -5.00 -8.81
N PRO A 251 23.17 -3.92 -8.93
CA PRO A 251 22.79 -3.13 -7.78
C PRO A 251 21.87 -3.99 -6.91
N ASP A 252 22.12 -4.02 -5.61
CA ASP A 252 21.13 -4.55 -4.69
C ASP A 252 20.01 -3.50 -4.48
N PHE A 253 18.89 -3.96 -3.92
CA PHE A 253 17.75 -3.08 -3.70
C PHE A 253 18.01 -2.05 -2.61
N ASP A 254 18.96 -2.28 -1.71
CA ASP A 254 19.31 -1.38 -0.62
C ASP A 254 20.01 -0.13 -1.20
N MET A 255 20.96 -0.35 -2.12
CA MET A 255 21.61 0.69 -2.91
C MET A 255 20.62 1.45 -3.80
N ILE A 256 19.67 0.75 -4.44
CA ILE A 256 18.65 1.40 -5.28
C ILE A 256 17.78 2.33 -4.43
N MET A 257 17.31 1.87 -3.27
CA MET A 257 16.47 2.67 -2.37
C MET A 257 17.23 3.86 -1.79
N SER A 258 18.50 3.67 -1.47
CA SER A 258 19.40 4.76 -1.06
C SER A 258 19.58 5.80 -2.16
N ALA A 259 19.83 5.35 -3.40
CA ALA A 259 19.95 6.23 -4.55
C ALA A 259 18.66 7.03 -4.80
N ILE A 260 17.48 6.41 -4.68
CA ILE A 260 16.19 7.11 -4.78
C ILE A 260 16.08 8.19 -3.69
N ASN A 261 16.42 7.86 -2.44
CA ASN A 261 16.40 8.82 -1.34
C ASN A 261 17.39 9.98 -1.53
N THR A 262 18.53 9.74 -2.19
CA THR A 262 19.54 10.76 -2.50
C THR A 262 19.16 11.64 -3.69
N ILE A 263 18.60 11.05 -4.77
CA ILE A 263 18.13 11.79 -5.96
C ILE A 263 17.01 12.76 -5.59
N LEU A 264 16.22 12.42 -4.57
CA LEU A 264 15.31 13.35 -3.93
C LEU A 264 16.13 14.18 -2.93
N ASP A 265 16.92 15.12 -3.41
CA ASP A 265 17.83 15.96 -2.62
C ASP A 265 17.10 17.11 -1.90
N SER A 266 15.97 17.57 -2.43
CA SER A 266 15.08 18.56 -1.79
C SER A 266 13.61 18.14 -1.80
N VAL A 267 12.76 18.85 -1.04
CA VAL A 267 11.30 18.67 -1.11
C VAL A 267 10.83 19.07 -2.51
N ASN A 268 10.31 18.11 -3.25
CA ASN A 268 9.75 18.27 -4.58
C ASN A 268 8.23 18.25 -4.51
N THR A 269 7.59 19.26 -5.08
CA THR A 269 6.13 19.31 -5.20
C THR A 269 5.74 19.05 -6.65
N PHE A 270 5.04 17.95 -6.89
CA PHE A 270 4.49 17.59 -8.19
C PHE A 270 3.03 18.02 -8.27
N SER A 271 2.62 18.44 -9.46
CA SER A 271 1.23 18.75 -9.77
C SER A 271 0.74 17.81 -10.86
N PHE A 272 -0.56 17.56 -10.91
CA PHE A 272 -1.18 16.89 -12.03
C PHE A 272 -0.94 17.68 -13.33
N SER A 273 -0.90 16.98 -14.46
CA SER A 273 -1.03 17.64 -15.76
C SER A 273 -2.39 18.31 -15.87
N GLU A 274 -2.52 19.29 -16.76
CA GLU A 274 -3.79 19.99 -17.01
C GLU A 274 -4.93 19.00 -17.33
N ASP A 275 -4.68 18.06 -18.24
CA ASP A 275 -5.64 17.00 -18.59
C ASP A 275 -6.07 16.16 -17.39
N ALA A 276 -5.13 15.78 -16.51
CA ALA A 276 -5.43 14.98 -15.34
C ALA A 276 -6.18 15.78 -14.26
N ALA A 277 -5.87 17.07 -14.12
CA ALA A 277 -6.58 17.97 -13.22
C ALA A 277 -8.03 18.19 -13.67
N LEU A 278 -8.26 18.44 -14.96
CA LEU A 278 -9.58 18.56 -15.55
C LEU A 278 -10.40 17.28 -15.38
N PHE A 279 -9.79 16.12 -15.66
CA PHE A 279 -10.44 14.84 -15.46
C PHE A 279 -10.88 14.63 -14.00
N LEU A 280 -10.04 15.01 -13.03
CA LEU A 280 -10.40 14.90 -11.62
C LEU A 280 -11.55 15.84 -11.23
N GLU A 281 -11.56 17.07 -11.76
CA GLU A 281 -12.63 18.04 -11.54
C GLU A 281 -13.97 17.57 -12.14
N GLU A 282 -13.93 16.97 -13.34
CA GLU A 282 -15.10 16.35 -13.97
C GLU A 282 -15.66 15.22 -13.10
N MET A 283 -14.81 14.33 -12.59
CA MET A 283 -15.20 13.25 -11.69
C MET A 283 -15.81 13.76 -10.38
N GLU A 284 -15.24 14.81 -9.79
CA GLU A 284 -15.77 15.43 -8.56
C GLU A 284 -17.13 16.08 -8.82
N THR A 285 -17.26 16.79 -9.94
CA THR A 285 -18.52 17.43 -10.36
C THR A 285 -19.63 16.41 -10.57
N GLU A 286 -19.34 15.29 -11.25
CA GLU A 286 -20.28 14.19 -11.44
C GLU A 286 -20.74 13.62 -10.09
N PHE A 287 -19.80 13.34 -9.18
CA PHE A 287 -20.12 12.83 -7.85
C PHE A 287 -21.00 13.79 -7.03
N ILE A 288 -20.65 15.08 -7.00
CA ILE A 288 -21.44 16.10 -6.31
C ILE A 288 -22.86 16.20 -6.91
N THR A 289 -22.98 16.05 -8.22
CA THR A 289 -24.26 16.07 -8.93
C THR A 289 -25.12 14.87 -8.51
N GLU A 290 -24.58 13.65 -8.56
CA GLU A 290 -25.26 12.44 -8.07
C GLU A 290 -25.70 12.59 -6.60
N MET A 291 -24.81 13.13 -5.75
CA MET A 291 -25.09 13.35 -4.33
C MET A 291 -26.23 14.34 -4.12
N ASN A 292 -26.20 15.49 -4.79
CA ASN A 292 -27.22 16.51 -4.68
C ASN A 292 -28.58 16.03 -5.20
N GLU A 293 -28.62 15.26 -6.28
CA GLU A 293 -29.84 14.64 -6.79
C GLU A 293 -30.42 13.65 -5.78
N ALA A 294 -29.58 12.80 -5.18
CA ALA A 294 -30.03 11.84 -4.19
C ALA A 294 -30.67 12.52 -2.97
N ILE A 295 -30.03 13.59 -2.48
CA ILE A 295 -30.54 14.41 -1.37
C ILE A 295 -31.88 15.05 -1.75
N LYS A 296 -31.97 15.68 -2.93
CA LYS A 296 -33.22 16.31 -3.43
C LYS A 296 -34.36 15.31 -3.53
N ASN A 297 -34.07 14.07 -3.94
CA ASN A 297 -35.05 13.01 -4.13
C ASN A 297 -35.36 12.23 -2.83
N GLY A 298 -34.74 12.58 -1.69
CA GLY A 298 -34.91 11.87 -0.43
C GLY A 298 -34.38 10.43 -0.45
N THR A 299 -33.46 10.13 -1.37
CA THR A 299 -32.79 8.83 -1.48
C THR A 299 -31.45 8.85 -0.77
N LEU A 300 -30.91 7.67 -0.46
CA LEU A 300 -29.59 7.57 0.18
C LEU A 300 -28.52 8.11 -0.77
N PRO A 301 -27.73 9.13 -0.39
CA PRO A 301 -26.64 9.61 -1.22
C PRO A 301 -25.62 8.51 -1.52
N PRO A 302 -24.96 8.55 -2.70
CA PRO A 302 -23.86 7.65 -2.98
C PRO A 302 -22.79 7.83 -1.88
N LYS A 303 -22.20 6.71 -1.44
CA LYS A 303 -21.02 6.75 -0.56
C LYS A 303 -19.88 7.46 -1.29
N SER A 304 -19.05 8.20 -0.55
CA SER A 304 -17.91 8.92 -1.14
C SER A 304 -17.10 7.99 -2.02
N LYS A 305 -16.93 8.34 -3.29
CA LYS A 305 -16.11 7.54 -4.20
C LYS A 305 -14.62 7.87 -4.08
N TRP A 306 -14.22 9.03 -3.53
CA TRP A 306 -12.86 9.57 -3.73
C TRP A 306 -12.37 10.62 -2.72
N THR A 307 -12.77 10.57 -1.44
CA THR A 307 -12.30 11.56 -0.44
C THR A 307 -11.57 10.93 0.70
#